data_AF-A0A814YFS9-F1
#
_entry.id   AF-A0A814YFS9-F1
#
_cell.length_a   1.000
_cell.length_b   1.000
_cell.length_c   1.000
_cell.angle_alpha   90.00
_cell.angle_beta   90.00
_cell.angle_gamma   90.00
#
_symmetry.space_group_name_H-M   'P 1'
#
loop_
_entity.id
_entity.type
_entity.pdbx_description
1 polymer ?
#
loop_
_entity_poly.entity_id
_entity_poly.type
_entity_poly.pdbx_seq_one_letter_code
_entity_poly.pdbx_strand_id
1 'polypeptide(L)'
;GNPSVRLSSGCMPPPGSTYAIFYTVYTIIIGILPLFIMILLVFLILKNLRNRGRAIYPGAALTQQNLDNLPVRQSRSDFQLIRLSVIQIFCFVIFNAIYSTFALYFEVTSSVVRVGDRLPIEIFVINIGYTLLITYAAVTFALYILASSIFRQEFKERCKILYQHVIRIIHHA
;
A
#
# COMPACT_ATOMS: atom_id res chain seq x y z
N GLY A 1 27.11 43.26 -12.81
CA GLY A 1 25.66 43.10 -12.72
C GLY A 1 25.35 41.62 -12.67
N ASN A 2 24.75 41.16 -11.58
CA ASN A 2 24.47 39.74 -11.34
C ASN A 2 23.33 39.28 -12.27
N PRO A 3 23.48 38.23 -13.09
CA PRO A 3 22.37 37.70 -13.85
C PRO A 3 21.55 36.82 -12.91
N SER A 4 20.47 37.39 -12.38
CA SER A 4 19.38 36.63 -11.77
C SER A 4 18.70 35.81 -12.87
N VAL A 5 19.16 34.57 -13.03
CA VAL A 5 18.49 33.56 -13.86
C VAL A 5 17.08 33.37 -13.31
N ARG A 6 16.09 33.95 -13.98
CA ARG A 6 14.67 33.69 -13.72
C ARG A 6 14.37 32.24 -14.09
N LEU A 7 14.53 31.32 -13.14
CA LEU A 7 13.78 30.05 -13.17
C LEU A 7 12.34 30.34 -12.71
N SER A 8 11.51 30.91 -13.60
CA SER A 8 10.07 31.04 -13.34
C SER A 8 9.26 30.45 -14.49
N SER A 9 9.47 29.16 -14.76
CA SER A 9 8.62 28.37 -15.66
C SER A 9 8.53 26.92 -15.17
N GLY A 10 8.30 26.73 -13.87
CA GLY A 10 8.02 25.42 -13.29
C GLY A 10 6.78 25.51 -12.41
N CYS A 11 5.92 24.50 -12.46
CA CYS A 11 4.75 24.37 -11.59
C CYS A 11 5.13 24.00 -10.14
N MET A 12 6.35 24.32 -9.70
CA MET A 12 6.80 24.07 -8.34
C MET A 12 6.47 25.27 -7.46
N PRO A 13 5.90 25.03 -6.27
CA PRO A 13 5.63 26.12 -5.36
C PRO A 13 6.93 26.78 -4.91
N PRO A 14 6.93 28.11 -4.71
CA PRO A 14 8.11 28.80 -4.22
C PRO A 14 8.50 28.26 -2.82
N PRO A 15 9.80 28.04 -2.57
CA PRO A 15 10.29 27.54 -1.29
C PRO A 15 9.92 28.51 -0.16
N GLY A 16 9.50 27.97 0.99
CA GLY A 16 9.04 28.77 2.13
C GLY A 16 7.65 29.38 1.98
N SER A 17 6.92 29.10 0.89
CA SER A 17 5.52 29.48 0.77
C SER A 17 4.62 28.62 1.65
N THR A 18 3.48 29.16 2.07
CA THR A 18 2.45 28.43 2.82
C THR A 18 2.02 27.15 2.08
N TYR A 19 1.98 27.18 0.74
CA TYR A 19 1.66 26.01 -0.08
C TYR A 19 2.72 24.92 0.03
N ALA A 20 4.02 25.25 0.02
CA ALA A 20 5.09 24.27 0.18
C ALA A 20 4.94 23.50 1.50
N ILE A 21 4.72 24.22 2.61
CA ILE A 21 4.47 23.63 3.93
C ILE A 21 3.25 22.69 3.91
N PHE A 22 2.13 23.14 3.33
CA PHE A 22 0.93 22.30 3.20
C PHE A 22 1.20 21.04 2.37
N TYR A 23 1.94 21.16 1.27
CA TYR A 23 2.29 20.04 0.39
C TYR A 23 3.20 19.02 1.09
N THR A 24 4.17 19.48 1.89
CA THR A 24 5.03 18.58 2.68
C THR A 24 4.23 17.83 3.72
N VAL A 25 3.39 18.52 4.49
CA VAL A 25 2.54 17.89 5.52
C VAL A 25 1.61 16.87 4.87
N TYR A 26 0.98 17.23 3.75
CA TYR A 26 0.15 16.32 2.97
C TYR A 26 0.91 15.07 2.52
N THR A 27 2.13 15.24 2.00
CA THR A 27 2.98 14.13 1.55
C THR A 27 3.38 13.20 2.69
N ILE A 28 3.71 13.75 3.86
CA ILE A 28 4.01 12.97 5.08
C ILE A 28 2.78 12.18 5.53
N ILE A 29 1.61 12.80 5.58
CA ILE A 29 0.36 12.14 5.97
C ILE A 29 0.06 10.98 5.02
N ILE A 30 0.19 11.18 3.71
CA ILE A 30 -0.04 10.12 2.73
C ILE A 30 1.00 9.01 2.80
N GLY A 31 2.25 9.29 3.18
CA GLY A 31 3.27 8.26 3.37
C GLY A 31 3.05 7.42 4.63
N ILE A 32 2.68 8.07 5.75
CA ILE A 32 2.66 7.44 7.08
C ILE A 32 1.28 6.86 7.43
N LEU A 33 0.20 7.55 7.08
CA LEU A 33 -1.15 7.15 7.48
C LEU A 33 -1.54 5.76 6.95
N PRO A 34 -1.27 5.39 5.67
CA PRO A 34 -1.57 4.05 5.18
C PRO A 34 -0.79 2.97 5.91
N LEU A 35 0.49 3.21 6.25
CA LEU A 35 1.29 2.29 7.04
C LEU A 35 0.68 2.07 8.42
N PHE A 36 0.29 3.16 9.09
CA PHE A 36 -0.32 3.08 10.42
C PHE A 36 -1.63 2.29 10.39
N ILE A 37 -2.49 2.55 9.41
CA ILE A 37 -3.76 1.82 9.22
C ILE A 37 -3.50 0.33 8.94
N MET A 38 -2.54 0.00 8.08
CA MET A 38 -2.19 -1.40 7.77
C MET A 38 -1.67 -2.15 8.99
N ILE A 39 -0.79 -1.53 9.78
CA ILE A 39 -0.25 -2.11 11.02
C ILE A 39 -1.38 -2.33 12.02
N LEU A 40 -2.26 -1.35 12.20
CA LEU A 40 -3.41 -1.42 13.10
C LEU A 40 -4.36 -2.56 12.68
N LEU A 41 -4.65 -2.68 11.38
CA LEU A 41 -5.44 -3.78 10.83
C LEU A 41 -4.81 -5.14 11.11
N VAL A 42 -3.51 -5.32 10.83
CA VAL A 42 -2.80 -6.58 11.13
C VAL A 42 -2.87 -6.89 12.62
N PHE A 43 -2.67 -5.89 13.49
CA PHE A 43 -2.77 -6.06 14.93
C PHE A 43 -4.18 -6.45 15.39
N LEU A 44 -5.22 -5.82 14.85
CA LEU A 44 -6.62 -6.16 15.12
C LEU A 44 -6.95 -7.57 14.65
N ILE A 45 -6.47 -7.98 13.48
CA ILE A 45 -6.65 -9.34 12.96
C ILE A 45 -5.99 -10.35 13.90
N LEU A 46 -4.75 -10.11 14.33
CA LEU A 46 -4.04 -10.96 15.29
C LEU A 46 -4.74 -11.03 16.65
N LYS A 47 -5.23 -9.90 17.16
CA LYS A 47 -5.99 -9.85 18.42
C LYS A 47 -7.30 -10.63 18.31
N ASN A 48 -8.01 -10.50 17.18
CA ASN A 48 -9.24 -11.26 16.94
C ASN A 48 -8.97 -12.76 16.82
N LEU A 49 -7.92 -13.18 16.12
CA LEU A 49 -7.50 -14.58 16.05
C LEU A 49 -7.16 -15.15 17.43
N ARG A 50 -6.40 -14.41 18.24
CA ARG A 50 -6.02 -14.82 19.61
C ARG A 50 -7.23 -14.89 20.54
N ASN A 51 -8.17 -13.96 20.41
CA ASN A 51 -9.41 -13.96 21.20
C ASN A 51 -10.37 -15.06 20.76
N ARG A 52 -10.47 -15.37 19.46
CA ARG A 52 -11.21 -16.53 18.96
C ARG A 52 -10.59 -17.84 19.45
N GLY A 53 -9.26 -17.95 19.41
CA GLY A 53 -8.53 -19.09 19.97
C GLY A 53 -8.74 -19.27 21.49
N ARG A 54 -8.89 -18.18 22.25
CA ARG A 54 -9.18 -18.22 23.70
C ARG A 54 -10.66 -18.46 24.02
N ALA A 55 -11.59 -17.94 23.22
CA ALA A 55 -13.03 -18.14 23.40
C ALA A 55 -13.48 -19.57 23.10
N ILE A 56 -12.70 -20.33 22.33
CA ILE A 56 -12.91 -21.77 22.12
C ILE A 56 -12.42 -22.60 23.33
N TYR A 57 -11.60 -22.01 24.23
CA TYR A 57 -11.04 -22.71 25.40
C TYR A 57 -11.16 -21.94 26.75
N PRO A 58 -12.35 -21.59 27.24
CA PRO A 58 -12.56 -21.41 28.67
C PRO A 58 -13.39 -22.60 29.19
N GLY A 59 -12.74 -23.74 29.46
CA GLY A 59 -13.32 -24.76 30.34
C GLY A 59 -13.95 -26.03 29.73
N ALA A 60 -13.52 -26.51 28.56
CA ALA A 60 -13.98 -27.80 28.05
C ALA A 60 -13.17 -28.99 28.60
N ALA A 61 -13.33 -29.28 29.88
CA ALA A 61 -13.48 -30.68 30.28
C ALA A 61 -14.89 -31.07 29.82
N LEU A 62 -15.05 -31.58 28.60
CA LEU A 62 -16.18 -32.39 28.10
C LEU A 62 -16.10 -32.50 26.56
N THR A 63 -15.95 -33.75 26.10
CA THR A 63 -16.24 -34.23 24.73
C THR A 63 -15.19 -33.93 23.65
N GLN A 64 -14.23 -34.86 23.54
CA GLN A 64 -13.22 -35.03 22.49
C GLN A 64 -13.79 -35.27 21.07
N GLN A 65 -15.09 -35.08 20.86
CA GLN A 65 -15.84 -35.50 19.67
C GLN A 65 -16.26 -34.34 18.75
N ASN A 66 -16.05 -33.08 19.16
CA ASN A 66 -16.37 -31.89 18.36
C ASN A 66 -15.15 -31.05 17.97
N LEU A 67 -13.93 -31.46 18.35
CA LEU A 67 -12.70 -30.75 18.00
C LEU A 67 -12.34 -30.90 16.51
N ASP A 68 -12.79 -31.97 15.85
CA ASP A 68 -12.55 -32.20 14.41
C ASP A 68 -13.41 -31.32 13.49
N ASN A 69 -14.42 -30.63 14.04
CA ASN A 69 -15.36 -29.80 13.27
C ASN A 69 -15.11 -28.29 13.41
N LEU A 70 -14.06 -27.85 14.10
CA LEU A 70 -13.58 -26.47 13.95
C LEU A 70 -13.14 -26.30 12.49
N PRO A 71 -13.69 -25.34 11.74
CA PRO A 71 -13.44 -25.24 10.30
C PRO A 71 -11.97 -24.90 10.08
N VAL A 72 -11.13 -25.92 9.88
CA VAL A 72 -9.71 -25.84 9.49
C VAL A 72 -9.54 -24.88 8.29
N ARG A 73 -10.58 -24.75 7.46
CA ARG A 73 -10.67 -23.82 6.34
C ARG A 73 -10.65 -22.34 6.75
N GLN A 74 -11.25 -21.97 7.88
CA GLN A 74 -11.37 -20.58 8.34
C GLN A 74 -10.04 -20.07 8.93
N SER A 75 -9.36 -20.91 9.72
CA SER A 75 -7.99 -20.64 10.20
C SER A 75 -7.00 -20.41 9.04
N ARG A 76 -7.05 -21.26 8.00
CA ARG A 76 -6.18 -21.11 6.82
C ARG A 76 -6.43 -19.80 6.05
N SER A 77 -7.68 -19.36 5.93
CA SER A 77 -8.02 -18.08 5.30
C SER A 77 -7.49 -16.89 6.11
N ASP A 78 -7.62 -16.94 7.44
CA ASP A 78 -7.16 -15.87 8.32
C ASP A 78 -5.63 -15.73 8.31
N PHE A 79 -4.89 -16.85 8.28
CA PHE A 79 -3.43 -16.83 8.10
C PHE A 79 -3.00 -16.33 6.72
N GLN A 80 -3.75 -16.65 5.66
CA GLN A 80 -3.48 -16.12 4.32
C GLN A 80 -3.69 -14.60 4.26
N LEU A 81 -4.71 -14.07 4.93
CA LEU A 81 -4.94 -12.63 5.05
C LEU A 81 -3.80 -11.93 5.78
N ILE A 82 -3.33 -12.48 6.90
CA ILE A 82 -2.15 -11.92 7.62
C ILE A 82 -0.92 -11.92 6.71
N ARG A 83 -0.64 -13.05 6.04
CA ARG A 83 0.50 -13.16 5.13
C ARG A 83 0.41 -12.13 4.00
N LEU A 84 -0.78 -11.93 3.45
CA LEU A 84 -1.04 -10.94 2.40
C LEU A 84 -0.78 -9.51 2.91
N SER A 85 -1.29 -9.18 4.09
CA SER A 85 -1.08 -7.87 4.72
C SER A 85 0.39 -7.59 5.03
N VAL A 86 1.16 -8.59 5.46
CA VAL A 86 2.60 -8.45 5.70
C VAL A 86 3.35 -8.20 4.39
N ILE A 87 3.04 -8.96 3.33
CA ILE A 87 3.62 -8.74 2.00
C ILE A 87 3.27 -7.34 1.50
N GLN A 88 2.03 -6.91 1.68
CA GLN A 88 1.58 -5.57 1.29
C GLN A 88 2.32 -4.47 2.05
N ILE A 89 2.52 -4.60 3.36
CA ILE A 89 3.31 -3.65 4.15
C ILE A 89 4.75 -3.60 3.62
N PHE A 90 5.37 -4.77 3.38
CA PHE A 90 6.75 -4.82 2.89
C PHE A 90 6.90 -4.18 1.51
N CYS A 91 6.00 -4.48 0.58
CA CYS A 91 5.96 -3.84 -0.73
C CYS A 91 5.70 -2.34 -0.61
N PHE A 92 4.73 -1.93 0.21
CA PHE A 92 4.45 -0.51 0.43
C PHE A 92 5.70 0.23 0.90
N VAL A 93 6.42 -0.29 1.90
CA VAL A 93 7.66 0.32 2.40
C VAL A 93 8.69 0.44 1.27
N ILE A 94 8.95 -0.62 0.51
CA ILE A 94 9.97 -0.58 -0.57
C ILE A 94 9.62 0.48 -1.63
N PHE A 95 8.36 0.51 -2.09
CA PHE A 95 7.96 1.39 -3.18
C PHE A 95 7.70 2.84 -2.73
N ASN A 96 7.25 3.08 -1.49
CA ASN A 96 7.00 4.43 -0.97
C ASN A 96 8.18 5.07 -0.24
N ALA A 97 9.12 4.29 0.32
CA ALA A 97 10.19 4.85 1.15
C ALA A 97 11.10 5.80 0.34
N ILE A 98 11.43 5.43 -0.90
CA ILE A 98 12.30 6.25 -1.75
C ILE A 98 11.65 7.62 -2.01
N TYR A 99 10.39 7.65 -2.45
CA TYR A 99 9.66 8.90 -2.70
C TYR A 99 9.48 9.73 -1.43
N SER A 100 9.01 9.12 -0.34
CA SER A 100 8.71 9.83 0.91
C SER A 100 9.98 10.42 1.55
N THR A 101 11.10 9.68 1.51
CA THR A 101 12.39 10.15 2.03
C THR A 101 12.93 11.29 1.19
N PHE A 102 12.82 11.20 -0.14
CA PHE A 102 13.29 12.26 -1.03
C PHE A 102 12.43 13.52 -0.96
N ALA A 103 11.11 13.39 -0.80
CA ALA A 103 10.22 14.53 -0.60
C ALA A 103 10.57 15.31 0.68
N LEU A 104 10.86 14.58 1.78
CA LEU A 104 11.35 15.18 3.02
C LEU A 104 12.71 15.87 2.83
N TYR A 105 13.65 15.20 2.17
CA TYR A 105 14.96 15.77 1.87
C TYR A 105 14.84 17.06 1.04
N PHE A 106 14.01 17.06 0.00
CA PHE A 106 13.79 18.21 -0.88
C PHE A 106 13.21 19.41 -0.14
N GLU A 107 12.30 19.18 0.81
CA GLU A 107 11.72 20.26 1.61
C GLU A 107 12.74 20.82 2.62
N VAL A 108 13.44 19.97 3.35
CA VAL A 108 14.43 20.40 4.35
C VAL A 108 15.59 21.15 3.68
N THR A 109 15.96 20.76 2.47
CA THR A 109 17.03 21.41 1.70
C THR A 109 16.53 22.57 0.82
N SER A 110 15.24 22.91 0.85
CA SER A 110 14.64 23.94 -0.01
C SER A 110 15.22 25.35 0.23
N SER A 111 15.74 25.61 1.42
CA SER A 111 16.39 26.88 1.81
C SER A 111 17.89 26.92 1.47
N VAL A 112 18.48 25.80 1.07
CA VAL A 112 19.91 25.69 0.76
C VAL A 112 20.13 25.94 -0.73
N VAL A 113 21.04 26.87 -1.06
CA VAL A 113 21.41 27.13 -2.45
C VAL A 113 22.06 25.88 -3.04
N ARG A 114 21.42 25.30 -4.06
CA ARG A 114 21.92 24.14 -4.79
C ARG A 114 23.08 24.58 -5.69
N VAL A 115 24.22 23.92 -5.59
CA VAL A 115 25.44 24.19 -6.39
C VAL A 115 25.72 23.00 -7.31
N GLY A 116 26.01 23.27 -8.59
CA GLY A 116 26.45 22.28 -9.58
C GLY A 116 25.39 21.24 -9.96
N ASP A 117 25.83 19.99 -10.17
CA ASP A 117 25.02 18.87 -10.69
C ASP A 117 23.99 18.29 -9.70
N ARG A 118 23.82 18.90 -8.52
CA ARG A 118 22.90 18.42 -7.49
C ARG A 118 21.43 18.50 -7.91
N LEU A 119 21.04 19.56 -8.61
CA LEU A 119 19.65 19.75 -9.04
C LEU A 119 19.19 18.66 -10.05
N PRO A 120 19.95 18.33 -11.11
CA PRO A 120 19.62 17.19 -11.99
C PRO A 120 19.50 15.86 -11.27
N ILE A 121 20.40 15.57 -10.32
CA ILE A 121 20.39 14.32 -9.55
C ILE A 121 19.14 14.25 -8.67
N GLU A 122 18.79 15.34 -8.00
CA GLU A 122 17.58 15.41 -7.17
C GLU A 122 16.30 15.19 -8.00
N ILE A 123 16.23 15.81 -9.20
CA ILE A 123 15.12 15.61 -10.14
C ILE A 123 15.08 14.17 -10.66
N PHE A 124 16.23 13.55 -10.93
CA PHE A 124 16.28 12.16 -11.35
C PHE A 124 15.73 11.22 -10.27
N VAL A 125 16.16 11.40 -9.02
CA VAL A 125 15.73 10.52 -7.92
C VAL A 125 14.27 10.72 -7.55
N ILE A 126 13.74 11.95 -7.57
CA ILE A 126 12.31 12.17 -7.32
C ILE A 126 11.43 11.52 -8.41
N ASN A 127 11.88 11.56 -9.67
CA ASN A 127 11.19 10.88 -10.79
C ASN A 127 11.22 9.36 -10.66
N ILE A 128 12.34 8.78 -10.21
CA ILE A 128 12.41 7.35 -9.87
C ILE A 128 11.43 7.03 -8.74
N GLY A 129 11.42 7.82 -7.67
CA GLY A 129 10.48 7.66 -6.56
C GLY A 129 9.03 7.69 -7.03
N TYR A 130 8.68 8.64 -7.90
CA TYR A 130 7.33 8.75 -8.46
C TYR A 130 6.96 7.57 -9.36
N THR A 131 7.90 7.09 -10.17
CA THR A 131 7.70 5.91 -11.01
C THR A 131 7.49 4.66 -10.17
N LEU A 132 8.26 4.48 -9.10
CA LEU A 132 8.07 3.39 -8.15
C LEU A 132 6.70 3.47 -7.45
N LEU A 133 6.26 4.67 -7.06
CA LEU A 133 4.95 4.90 -6.46
C LEU A 133 3.81 4.46 -7.38
N ILE A 134 3.85 4.86 -8.66
CA ILE A 134 2.84 4.45 -9.66
C ILE A 134 2.93 2.94 -9.92
N THR A 135 4.14 2.41 -10.02
CA THR A 135 4.37 0.98 -10.24
C THR A 135 3.78 0.15 -9.12
N TYR A 136 3.87 0.60 -7.86
CA TYR A 136 3.24 -0.08 -6.73
C TYR A 136 1.73 -0.23 -6.91
N ALA A 137 1.03 0.81 -7.38
CA ALA A 137 -0.41 0.72 -7.63
C ALA A 137 -0.74 -0.37 -8.66
N ALA A 138 0.05 -0.49 -9.74
CA ALA A 138 -0.11 -1.53 -10.75
C ALA A 138 0.24 -2.93 -10.22
N VAL A 139 1.34 -3.04 -9.47
CA VAL A 139 1.86 -4.32 -8.96
C VAL A 139 1.02 -4.85 -7.80
N THR A 140 0.35 -4.00 -7.02
CA THR A 140 -0.50 -4.41 -5.90
C THR A 140 -1.58 -5.41 -6.35
N PHE A 141 -2.20 -5.18 -7.50
CA PHE A 141 -3.18 -6.12 -8.07
C PHE A 141 -2.55 -7.48 -8.41
N ALA A 142 -1.39 -7.47 -9.08
CA ALA A 142 -0.67 -8.69 -9.43
C ALA A 142 -0.20 -9.45 -8.17
N LEU A 143 0.24 -8.72 -7.13
CA LEU A 143 0.63 -9.29 -5.84
C LEU A 143 -0.55 -9.99 -5.16
N TYR A 144 -1.75 -9.41 -5.18
CA TYR A 144 -2.93 -10.06 -4.61
C TYR A 144 -3.29 -11.37 -5.32
N ILE A 145 -3.22 -11.39 -6.65
CA ILE A 145 -3.42 -12.60 -7.45
C ILE A 145 -2.32 -13.63 -7.13
N LEU A 146 -1.05 -13.23 -7.06
CA LEU A 146 0.04 -14.18 -6.88
C LEU A 146 0.12 -14.75 -5.45
N ALA A 147 -0.16 -13.93 -4.44
CA ALA A 147 0.04 -14.28 -3.04
C ALA A 147 -1.15 -15.06 -2.44
N SER A 148 -2.38 -14.85 -2.92
CA SER A 148 -3.57 -15.49 -2.37
C SER A 148 -4.17 -16.53 -3.33
N SER A 149 -4.26 -17.79 -2.89
CA SER A 149 -4.98 -18.84 -3.62
C SER A 149 -6.50 -18.59 -3.62
N ILE A 150 -7.02 -18.00 -2.55
CA ILE A 150 -8.43 -17.64 -2.40
C ILE A 150 -8.78 -16.53 -3.39
N PHE A 151 -7.94 -15.48 -3.47
CA PHE A 151 -8.18 -14.38 -4.41
C PHE A 151 -8.16 -14.84 -5.86
N ARG A 152 -7.27 -15.79 -6.21
CA ARG A 152 -7.26 -16.43 -7.54
C ARG A 152 -8.55 -17.19 -7.85
N GLN A 153 -9.10 -17.90 -6.87
CA GLN A 153 -10.35 -18.65 -7.04
C GLN A 153 -11.54 -17.70 -7.25
N GLU A 154 -11.69 -16.71 -6.38
CA GLU A 154 -12.72 -15.67 -6.47
C GLU A 154 -12.64 -14.88 -7.78
N PHE A 155 -11.44 -14.48 -8.19
CA PHE A 155 -11.23 -13.76 -9.44
C PHE A 155 -11.64 -14.62 -10.66
N LYS A 156 -11.22 -15.88 -10.68
CA LYS A 156 -11.59 -16.83 -11.75
C LYS A 156 -13.10 -17.04 -11.82
N GLU A 157 -13.77 -17.10 -10.67
CA GLU A 157 -15.22 -17.26 -10.59
C GLU A 157 -15.96 -16.02 -11.11
N ARG A 158 -15.52 -14.82 -10.72
CA ARG A 158 -16.09 -13.57 -11.23
C ARG A 158 -15.87 -13.38 -12.73
N CYS A 159 -14.70 -13.75 -13.26
CA CYS A 159 -14.45 -13.73 -14.70
C CYS A 159 -15.39 -14.68 -15.47
N LYS A 160 -15.67 -15.87 -14.94
CA LYS A 160 -16.63 -16.80 -15.55
C LYS A 160 -18.04 -16.22 -15.59
N ILE A 161 -18.49 -15.61 -14.49
CA ILE A 161 -19.81 -14.97 -14.42
C ILE A 161 -19.90 -13.82 -15.43
N LEU A 162 -18.88 -12.97 -15.50
CA LEU A 162 -18.83 -11.87 -16.46
C LEU A 162 -18.89 -12.38 -17.91
N TYR A 163 -18.10 -13.40 -18.23
CA TYR A 163 -18.07 -14.03 -19.55
C TYR A 163 -19.44 -14.62 -19.94
N GLN A 164 -20.10 -15.34 -19.01
CA GLN A 164 -21.45 -15.86 -19.22
C GLN A 164 -22.49 -14.76 -19.41
N HIS A 165 -22.33 -13.63 -18.73
CA HIS A 165 -23.22 -12.48 -18.85
C HIS A 165 -23.06 -11.79 -20.21
N VAL A 166 -21.82 -11.58 -20.66
CA VAL A 166 -21.51 -11.01 -21.99
C VAL A 166 -22.04 -11.91 -23.11
N ILE A 167 -21.87 -13.23 -23.02
CA ILE A 167 -22.44 -14.17 -23.99
C ILE A 167 -23.96 -14.07 -24.04
N ARG A 168 -24.63 -13.99 -22.88
CA ARG A 168 -26.09 -13.84 -22.83
C ARG A 168 -26.58 -12.56 -23.48
N ILE A 169 -25.86 -11.45 -23.32
CA ILE A 169 -26.20 -10.17 -23.97
C ILE A 169 -26.04 -10.28 -25.48
N ILE A 170 -24.96 -10.91 -25.96
CA ILE A 170 -24.71 -11.10 -27.40
C ILE A 170 -25.75 -12.03 -28.04
N HIS A 171 -26.25 -13.05 -27.32
CA HIS A 171 -27.24 -13.98 -27.86
C HIS A 171 -28.70 -13.47 -27.85
N HIS A 172 -28.98 -12.40 -27.12
CA HIS A 172 -30.29 -11.76 -27.03
C HIS A 172 -30.40 -10.45 -27.83
N ALA A 173 -29.31 -9.99 -28.44
CA ALA A 173 -29.24 -8.87 -29.36
C ALA A 173 -29.27 -9.37 -30.82
#